data_AF-D7D872-F1
#
_entry.id   AF-D7D872-F1
#
_cell.length_a   1.000
_cell.length_b   1.000
_cell.length_c   1.000
_cell.angle_alpha   90.00
_cell.angle_beta   90.00
_cell.angle_gamma   90.00
#
_symmetry.space_group_name_H-M   'P 1'
#
loop_
_entity.id
_entity.type
_entity.pdbx_description
1 polymer ?
#
loop_
_entity_poly.entity_id
_entity_poly.type
_entity_poly.pdbx_seq_one_letter_code
_entity_poly.pdbx_strand_id
1 'polypeptide(L)'
;MRIVDLEDLARKTKWMEKHADKLIISDDGYKVIIVEETSKPKTDDVRKLDNTVNAIKRGLLKNILGLNPSRIIAVIHSLKRLDSMIYRMLIRRSKYDTIYCKASCNRELNIIVKRHKIY
;
A
#
# COMPACT_ATOMS: atom_id res chain seq x y z
N MET A 1 15.21 4.03 -4.34
CA MET A 1 13.79 4.01 -3.93
C MET A 1 13.14 5.37 -4.14
N ARG A 2 11.86 5.41 -4.53
CA ARG A 2 11.04 6.62 -4.62
C ARG A 2 9.82 6.53 -3.71
N ILE A 3 9.52 7.60 -2.97
CA ILE A 3 8.29 7.72 -2.18
C ILE A 3 7.35 8.69 -2.91
N VAL A 4 6.07 8.32 -3.00
CA VAL A 4 5.03 9.14 -3.62
C VAL A 4 3.90 9.33 -2.62
N ASP A 5 3.60 10.58 -2.30
CA ASP A 5 2.39 10.98 -1.58
C ASP A 5 1.20 10.86 -2.53
N LEU A 6 0.21 10.04 -2.16
CA LEU A 6 -0.96 9.76 -2.99
C LEU A 6 -2.03 10.84 -2.89
N GLU A 7 -2.12 11.61 -1.79
CA GLU A 7 -3.03 12.75 -1.70
C GLU A 7 -2.60 13.85 -2.67
N ASP A 8 -1.32 14.17 -2.69
CA ASP A 8 -0.76 15.14 -3.64
C ASP A 8 -0.89 14.67 -5.08
N LEU A 9 -0.69 13.37 -5.33
CA LEU A 9 -0.89 12.79 -6.66
C LEU A 9 -2.34 12.87 -7.10
N ALA A 10 -3.28 12.54 -6.22
CA ALA A 10 -4.70 12.56 -6.49
C ALA A 10 -5.18 13.97 -6.81
N ARG A 11 -4.72 14.98 -6.06
CA ARG A 11 -5.00 16.40 -6.33
C ARG A 11 -4.52 16.83 -7.71
N LYS A 12 -3.30 16.44 -8.11
CA LYS A 12 -2.71 16.80 -9.41
C LYS A 12 -3.39 16.11 -10.59
N THR A 13 -3.85 14.88 -10.40
CA THR A 13 -4.43 14.05 -11.46
C THR A 13 -5.96 14.00 -11.45
N LYS A 14 -6.61 14.69 -10.49
CA LYS A 14 -8.05 14.62 -10.23
C LYS A 14 -8.55 13.18 -10.01
N TRP A 15 -7.72 12.33 -9.38
CA TRP A 15 -8.13 10.98 -8.99
C TRP A 15 -9.01 11.06 -7.74
N MET A 16 -10.29 10.73 -7.89
CA MET A 16 -11.32 10.96 -6.85
C MET A 16 -11.61 9.73 -5.98
N GLU A 17 -11.10 8.55 -6.33
CA GLU A 17 -11.37 7.33 -5.55
C GLU A 17 -10.59 7.36 -4.24
N LYS A 18 -11.15 6.78 -3.18
CA LYS A 18 -10.41 6.59 -1.93
C LYS A 18 -9.15 5.78 -2.18
N HIS A 19 -8.02 6.29 -1.72
CA HIS A 19 -6.71 5.68 -1.87
C HIS A 19 -5.97 5.67 -0.53
N ALA A 20 -4.87 4.92 -0.48
CA ALA A 20 -3.96 4.94 0.64
C ALA A 20 -3.15 6.24 0.70
N ASP A 21 -2.39 6.48 1.76
CA ASP A 21 -1.67 7.76 1.92
C ASP A 21 -0.42 7.85 1.05
N LYS A 22 0.35 6.74 0.90
CA LYS A 22 1.60 6.79 0.13
C LYS A 22 1.98 5.47 -0.56
N LEU A 23 2.84 5.61 -1.57
CA LEU A 23 3.56 4.51 -2.22
C LEU A 23 5.06 4.61 -1.93
N ILE A 24 5.69 3.45 -1.73
CA ILE A 24 7.13 3.29 -1.74
C ILE A 24 7.47 2.36 -2.90
N ILE A 25 8.20 2.88 -3.88
CA ILE A 25 8.47 2.24 -5.16
C ILE A 25 9.97 1.90 -5.19
N SER A 26 10.31 0.66 -5.55
CA SER A 26 11.70 0.26 -5.79
C SER A 26 12.29 1.00 -6.99
N ASP A 27 13.61 1.13 -7.05
CA ASP A 27 14.31 1.78 -8.19
C ASP A 27 13.97 1.13 -9.54
N ASP A 28 13.79 -0.19 -9.55
CA ASP A 28 13.40 -0.96 -10.73
C ASP A 28 11.91 -0.82 -11.10
N GLY A 29 11.09 -0.20 -10.25
CA GLY A 29 9.64 -0.05 -10.43
C GLY A 29 8.82 -1.35 -10.36
N TYR A 30 9.46 -2.51 -10.17
CA TYR A 30 8.80 -3.82 -10.18
C TYR A 30 8.17 -4.19 -8.84
N LYS A 31 8.49 -3.47 -7.77
CA LYS A 31 7.96 -3.73 -6.43
C LYS A 31 7.44 -2.45 -5.81
N VAL A 32 6.25 -2.54 -5.22
CA VAL A 32 5.61 -1.39 -4.60
C VAL A 32 5.09 -1.78 -3.23
N ILE A 33 5.34 -0.92 -2.24
CA ILE A 33 4.66 -0.93 -0.96
C ILE A 33 3.62 0.18 -0.96
N ILE A 34 2.38 -0.17 -0.63
CA ILE A 34 1.29 0.77 -0.39
C ILE A 34 1.17 0.92 1.12
N VAL A 35 1.11 2.14 1.65
CA VAL A 35 1.03 2.39 3.09
C VAL A 35 -0.18 3.24 3.40
N GLU A 36 -1.04 2.73 4.28
CA GLU A 36 -2.13 3.46 4.94
C GLU A 36 -1.74 3.70 6.40
N GLU A 37 -1.54 4.96 6.77
CA GLU A 37 -1.27 5.47 8.11
C GLU A 37 -2.60 5.65 8.86
N THR A 38 -2.78 4.95 9.98
CA THR A 38 -4.00 5.10 10.78
C THR A 38 -3.72 4.93 12.26
N SER A 39 -4.41 5.72 13.09
CA SER A 39 -4.31 5.60 14.55
C SER A 39 -5.16 4.44 15.10
N LYS A 40 -6.24 4.08 14.39
CA LYS A 40 -7.15 3.00 14.75
C LYS A 40 -7.64 2.32 13.47
N PRO A 41 -7.10 1.13 13.14
CA PRO A 41 -7.48 0.38 11.94
C PRO A 41 -8.97 0.09 11.87
N LYS A 42 -9.55 0.27 10.69
CA LYS A 42 -10.96 0.01 10.36
C LYS A 42 -11.08 -0.63 8.99
N THR A 43 -12.29 -1.07 8.65
CA THR A 43 -12.59 -1.69 7.35
C THR A 43 -12.38 -0.73 6.19
N ASP A 44 -12.55 0.58 6.40
CA ASP A 44 -12.31 1.61 5.38
C ASP A 44 -10.83 1.73 5.01
N ASP A 45 -9.92 1.56 5.96
CA ASP A 45 -8.46 1.55 5.74
C ASP A 45 -8.07 0.38 4.83
N VAL A 46 -8.68 -0.79 5.05
CA VAL A 46 -8.51 -1.95 4.17
C VAL A 46 -9.06 -1.67 2.77
N ARG A 47 -10.19 -0.97 2.66
CA ARG A 47 -10.76 -0.58 1.35
C ARG A 47 -9.88 0.40 0.59
N LYS A 48 -9.25 1.36 1.27
CA LYS A 48 -8.26 2.27 0.65
C LYS A 48 -7.07 1.50 0.07
N LEU A 49 -6.56 0.51 0.80
CA LEU A 49 -5.53 -0.40 0.28
C LEU A 49 -6.03 -1.17 -0.95
N ASP A 50 -7.22 -1.77 -0.88
CA ASP A 50 -7.82 -2.51 -2.00
C ASP A 50 -7.95 -1.64 -3.25
N ASN A 51 -8.48 -0.43 -3.10
CA ASN A 51 -8.65 0.53 -4.19
C ASN A 51 -7.30 0.92 -4.81
N THR A 52 -6.29 1.16 -3.98
CA THR A 52 -4.95 1.50 -4.45
C THR A 52 -4.30 0.32 -5.20
N VAL A 53 -4.44 -0.91 -4.69
CA VAL A 53 -3.99 -2.11 -5.41
C VAL A 53 -4.70 -2.23 -6.76
N ASN A 54 -6.02 -2.01 -6.79
CA ASN A 54 -6.79 -2.06 -8.03
C ASN A 54 -6.41 -0.97 -9.01
N ALA A 55 -6.10 0.25 -8.55
CA ALA A 55 -5.61 1.34 -9.38
C ALA A 55 -4.26 1.00 -10.04
N ILE A 56 -3.36 0.30 -9.33
CA ILE A 56 -2.14 -0.26 -9.90
C ILE A 56 -2.49 -1.32 -10.96
N LYS A 57 -3.28 -2.32 -10.59
CA LYS A 57 -3.58 -3.49 -11.45
C LYS A 57 -4.35 -3.13 -12.72
N ARG A 58 -5.23 -2.12 -12.65
CA ARG A 58 -5.98 -1.60 -13.80
C ARG A 58 -5.17 -0.63 -14.67
N GLY A 59 -3.94 -0.30 -14.27
CA GLY A 59 -3.06 0.57 -15.04
C GLY A 59 -3.30 2.07 -14.88
N LEU A 60 -4.16 2.50 -13.95
CA LEU A 60 -4.34 3.93 -13.65
C LEU A 60 -3.01 4.55 -13.21
N LEU A 61 -2.36 3.91 -12.24
CA LEU A 61 -1.05 4.36 -11.74
C LEU A 61 0.10 4.01 -12.69
N LYS A 62 -0.10 3.10 -13.65
CA LYS A 62 0.85 2.88 -14.76
C LYS A 62 0.95 4.12 -15.63
N ASN A 63 -0.19 4.71 -16.00
CA ASN A 63 -0.22 5.88 -16.87
C ASN A 63 0.30 7.14 -16.17
N ILE A 64 0.11 7.24 -14.85
CA ILE A 64 0.51 8.41 -14.07
C ILE A 64 1.99 8.33 -13.63
N LEU A 65 2.45 7.15 -13.21
CA LEU A 65 3.76 6.97 -12.57
C LEU A 65 4.71 6.03 -13.34
N GLY A 66 4.28 5.44 -14.46
CA GLY A 66 5.05 4.44 -15.21
C GLY A 66 5.15 3.08 -14.53
N LEU A 67 4.27 2.79 -13.56
CA LEU A 67 4.35 1.59 -12.71
C LEU A 67 3.82 0.32 -13.39
N ASN A 68 4.56 -0.78 -13.28
CA ASN A 68 4.08 -2.12 -13.63
C ASN A 68 4.65 -3.18 -12.68
N PRO A 69 4.27 -3.16 -11.39
CA PRO A 69 4.90 -4.00 -10.40
C PRO A 69 4.49 -5.48 -10.55
N SER A 70 5.47 -6.37 -10.43
CA SER A 70 5.26 -7.81 -10.28
C SER A 70 4.94 -8.22 -8.85
N ARG A 71 5.22 -7.32 -7.88
CA ARG A 71 4.94 -7.53 -6.46
C ARG A 71 4.36 -6.28 -5.80
N ILE A 72 3.25 -6.46 -5.09
CA ILE A 72 2.61 -5.41 -4.30
C ILE A 72 2.55 -5.83 -2.83
N ILE A 73 2.88 -4.91 -1.92
CA ILE A 73 2.77 -5.12 -0.47
C ILE A 73 1.91 -4.00 0.10
N ALA A 74 0.69 -4.29 0.50
CA ALA A 74 -0.23 -3.36 1.13
C ALA A 74 -0.11 -3.41 2.65
N VAL A 75 0.18 -2.28 3.28
CA VAL A 75 0.53 -2.19 4.70
C VAL A 75 -0.43 -1.23 5.40
N ILE A 76 -1.12 -1.72 6.43
CA ILE A 76 -1.69 -0.84 7.45
C ILE A 76 -0.57 -0.49 8.43
N HIS A 77 -0.24 0.79 8.54
CA HIS A 77 0.73 1.31 9.48
C HIS A 77 0.00 1.94 10.68
N SER A 78 0.03 1.27 11.82
CA SER A 78 -0.72 1.66 13.02
C SER A 78 -0.07 1.13 14.30
N LEU A 79 0.14 2.02 15.26
CA LEU A 79 0.58 1.66 16.61
C LEU A 79 -0.39 0.68 17.30
N LYS A 80 -1.71 0.84 17.08
CA LYS A 80 -2.71 -0.06 17.69
C LYS A 80 -2.70 -1.44 17.04
N ARG A 81 -3.05 -2.44 17.85
CA ARG A 81 -3.29 -3.82 17.37
C ARG A 81 -4.46 -3.84 16.39
N LEU A 82 -4.39 -4.71 15.39
CA LEU A 82 -5.54 -5.03 14.55
C LEU A 82 -6.54 -5.82 15.36
N ASP A 83 -7.83 -5.51 15.20
CA ASP A 83 -8.86 -6.43 15.64
C ASP A 83 -8.87 -7.69 14.76
N SER A 84 -9.51 -8.74 15.26
CA SER A 84 -9.53 -10.05 14.60
C SER A 84 -10.24 -10.03 13.25
N MET A 85 -11.16 -9.09 13.02
CA MET A 85 -11.87 -8.97 11.74
C MET A 85 -10.94 -8.35 10.70
N ILE A 86 -10.26 -7.24 11.01
CA ILE A 86 -9.31 -6.61 10.10
C ILE A 86 -8.14 -7.55 9.79
N TYR A 87 -7.60 -8.22 10.80
CA TYR A 87 -6.54 -9.21 10.57
C TYR A 87 -6.97 -10.31 9.59
N ARG A 88 -8.17 -10.88 9.78
CA ARG A 88 -8.74 -11.88 8.85
C ARG A 88 -8.97 -11.30 7.45
N MET A 89 -9.36 -10.03 7.35
CA MET A 89 -9.53 -9.34 6.07
C MET A 89 -8.22 -9.21 5.30
N LEU A 90 -7.11 -8.87 5.97
CA LEU A 90 -5.79 -8.78 5.34
C LEU A 90 -5.31 -10.16 4.86
N ILE A 91 -5.45 -11.20 5.68
CA ILE A 91 -5.07 -12.57 5.29
C ILE A 91 -5.83 -13.02 4.04
N ARG A 92 -7.17 -12.86 4.04
CA ARG A 92 -8.02 -13.29 2.91
C ARG A 92 -7.73 -12.56 1.60
N ARG A 93 -7.22 -11.33 1.67
CA ARG A 93 -6.84 -10.53 0.49
C ARG A 93 -5.45 -10.86 -0.03
N SER A 94 -4.59 -11.40 0.83
CA SER A 94 -3.24 -11.76 0.44
C SER A 94 -3.25 -12.88 -0.60
N LYS A 95 -2.53 -12.67 -1.68
CA LYS A 95 -2.34 -13.60 -2.80
C LYS A 95 -0.84 -13.72 -3.11
N TYR A 96 -0.51 -14.54 -4.10
CA TYR A 96 0.88 -14.76 -4.50
C TYR A 96 1.59 -13.46 -4.88
N ASP A 97 0.95 -12.56 -5.63
CA ASP A 97 1.52 -11.31 -6.17
C ASP A 97 1.27 -10.08 -5.28
N THR A 98 0.32 -10.16 -4.35
CA THR A 98 -0.10 -9.05 -3.47
C THR A 98 -0.17 -9.52 -2.02
N ILE A 99 0.67 -8.99 -1.14
CA ILE A 99 0.62 -9.28 0.30
C ILE A 99 -0.08 -8.13 1.02
N TYR A 100 -0.99 -8.45 1.95
CA TYR A 100 -1.54 -7.49 2.90
C TYR A 100 -0.98 -7.78 4.29
N CYS A 101 -0.41 -6.78 4.95
CA CYS A 101 0.17 -6.94 6.27
C CYS A 101 0.05 -5.66 7.11
N LYS A 102 0.64 -5.70 8.30
CA LYS A 102 0.63 -4.61 9.27
C LYS A 102 2.06 -4.25 9.64
N ALA A 103 2.31 -2.96 9.84
CA ALA A 103 3.45 -2.47 10.57
C ALA A 103 2.96 -1.62 11.75
N SER A 104 3.63 -1.73 12.89
CA SER A 104 3.29 -1.00 14.11
C SER A 104 4.06 0.30 14.25
N CYS A 105 5.21 0.40 13.59
CA CYS A 105 6.09 1.57 13.61
C CYS A 105 6.99 1.61 12.38
N ASN A 106 7.67 2.73 12.18
CA ASN A 106 8.62 2.93 11.08
C ASN A 106 9.72 1.86 11.05
N ARG A 107 10.13 1.33 12.21
CA ARG A 107 11.10 0.23 12.27
C ARG A 107 10.54 -1.05 11.64
N GLU A 108 9.30 -1.42 11.95
CA GLU A 108 8.65 -2.59 11.33
C GLU A 108 8.40 -2.36 9.84
N LEU A 109 7.99 -1.16 9.43
CA LEU A 109 7.84 -0.81 8.03
C LEU A 109 9.18 -0.95 7.28
N ASN A 110 10.28 -0.46 7.86
CA ASN A 110 11.62 -0.61 7.30
C ASN A 110 12.08 -2.08 7.20
N ILE A 111 11.67 -2.93 8.14
CA ILE A 111 11.91 -4.38 8.04
C ILE A 111 11.16 -4.97 6.85
N ILE A 112 9.91 -4.56 6.61
CA ILE A 112 9.12 -4.99 5.43
C ILE A 112 9.80 -4.54 4.14
N VAL A 113 10.20 -3.26 4.05
CA VAL A 113 10.97 -2.69 2.92
C VAL A 113 12.19 -3.55 2.60
N LYS A 114 13.03 -3.85 3.61
CA LYS A 114 14.23 -4.68 3.44
C LYS A 114 13.90 -6.13 3.08
N ARG A 115 12.93 -6.76 3.76
CA ARG A 115 12.50 -8.15 3.51
C ARG A 115 12.04 -8.35 2.06
N HIS A 116 11.39 -7.34 1.49
CA HIS A 116 10.90 -7.36 0.12
C HIS A 116 11.88 -6.76 -0.90
N LYS A 117 13.11 -6.42 -0.48
CA LYS A 117 14.16 -5.89 -1.34
C LYS A 117 13.70 -4.67 -2.15
N ILE A 118 13.02 -3.74 -1.47
CA ILE A 118 12.70 -2.42 -2.00
C ILE A 118 13.92 -1.55 -1.76
N TYR A 119 14.72 -1.35 -2.81
CA TYR A 119 15.91 -0.50 -2.81
C TYR A 119 15.66 0.76 -3.62
#